data_AF-A0A9N8JRY3-F1
#
_entry.id   AF-A0A9N8JRY3-F1
#
_cell.length_a   1.000
_cell.length_b   1.000
_cell.length_c   1.000
_cell.angle_alpha   90.00
_cell.angle_beta   90.00
_cell.angle_gamma   90.00
#
_symmetry.space_group_name_H-M   'P 1'
#
loop_
_entity.id
_entity.type
_entity.pdbx_description
1 polymer ?
#
loop_
_entity_poly.entity_id
_entity_poly.type
_entity_poly.pdbx_seq_one_letter_code
_entity_poly.pdbx_strand_id
1 'polypeptide(L)'
;MVWEQLEPTPPHLSYLLISSFLIVYCLFATFVRNRLHLSEPPLALLVGILLGPRVLGWLNPNSCPQQGCTGDESDRWGWGDTQVQELSRVILGVQVFTVGVSLPRYYASKHWKSVGILLSKSFLFNLISERLPAFYT
;
A
#
# COMPACT_ATOMS: atom_id res chain seq x y z
N MET A 1 -31.26 -23.86 3.48
CA MET A 1 -30.37 -23.98 4.65
C MET A 1 -28.87 -24.15 4.33
N VAL A 2 -28.43 -24.00 3.06
CA VAL A 2 -26.99 -23.82 2.68
C VAL A 2 -26.69 -22.37 2.27
N TRP A 3 -27.74 -21.60 1.94
CA TRP A 3 -27.63 -20.26 1.36
C TRP A 3 -27.40 -19.12 2.37
N GLU A 4 -27.63 -19.36 3.67
CA GLU A 4 -27.38 -18.38 4.75
C GLU A 4 -25.87 -18.21 5.04
N GLN A 5 -25.04 -19.22 4.77
CA GLN A 5 -23.58 -19.09 4.86
C GLN A 5 -22.98 -18.31 3.69
N LEU A 6 -23.79 -18.05 2.65
CA LEU A 6 -23.44 -17.21 1.50
C LEU A 6 -23.91 -15.76 1.68
N GLU A 7 -24.41 -15.38 2.86
CA GLU A 7 -24.64 -13.97 3.15
C GLU A 7 -23.31 -13.23 3.00
N PRO A 8 -23.20 -12.29 2.02
CA PRO A 8 -21.96 -11.60 1.76
C PRO A 8 -21.64 -10.75 2.98
N THR A 9 -20.76 -11.26 3.85
CA THR A 9 -20.24 -10.43 4.92
C THR A 9 -19.47 -9.26 4.29
N PRO A 10 -19.54 -8.05 4.87
CA PRO A 10 -18.85 -6.87 4.37
C PRO A 10 -17.37 -7.09 3.93
N PRO A 11 -16.55 -7.93 4.59
CA PRO A 11 -15.19 -8.20 4.13
C PRO A 11 -15.11 -9.07 2.86
N HIS A 12 -16.07 -9.95 2.56
CA HIS A 12 -16.01 -10.72 1.31
C HIS A 12 -16.19 -9.82 0.09
N LEU A 13 -17.05 -8.81 0.20
CA LEU A 13 -17.25 -7.80 -0.84
C LEU A 13 -15.96 -7.00 -1.09
N SER A 14 -15.22 -6.66 -0.02
CA SER A 14 -13.97 -5.92 -0.12
C SER A 14 -12.87 -6.71 -0.82
N TYR A 15 -12.72 -8.00 -0.48
CA TYR A 15 -11.76 -8.88 -1.14
C TYR A 15 -12.06 -9.00 -2.64
N LEU A 16 -13.33 -9.13 -3.04
CA LEU A 16 -13.72 -9.21 -4.45
C LEU A 16 -13.45 -7.90 -5.20
N LEU A 17 -13.81 -6.76 -4.60
CA LEU A 17 -13.63 -5.45 -5.22
C LEU A 17 -12.14 -5.13 -5.42
N ILE A 18 -11.32 -5.35 -4.39
CA ILE A 18 -9.88 -5.10 -4.45
C ILE A 18 -9.18 -6.05 -5.43
N SER A 19 -9.56 -7.33 -5.44
CA SER A 19 -8.99 -8.31 -6.37
C SER A 19 -9.37 -7.99 -7.82
N SER A 20 -10.62 -7.62 -8.07
CA SER A 20 -11.09 -7.20 -9.41
C SER A 20 -10.33 -5.96 -9.88
N PHE A 21 -10.20 -4.95 -9.00
CA PHE A 21 -9.42 -3.75 -9.29
C PHE A 21 -7.95 -4.07 -9.60
N LEU A 22 -7.29 -4.92 -8.81
CA LEU A 22 -5.90 -5.31 -9.04
C LEU A 22 -5.70 -6.02 -10.38
N ILE A 23 -6.63 -6.89 -10.79
CA ILE A 23 -6.56 -7.58 -12.08
C ILE A 23 -6.68 -6.58 -13.23
N VAL A 24 -7.68 -5.69 -13.17
CA VAL A 24 -7.86 -4.63 -14.17
C VAL A 24 -6.62 -3.73 -14.21
N TYR A 25 -6.10 -3.31 -13.07
CA TYR A 25 -4.89 -2.51 -12.98
C TYR A 25 -3.69 -3.21 -13.62
N CYS A 26 -3.44 -4.49 -13.32
CA CYS A 26 -2.35 -5.26 -13.92
C CYS A 26 -2.46 -5.36 -15.46
N LEU A 27 -3.69 -5.55 -15.97
CA LEU A 27 -3.96 -5.57 -17.41
C LEU A 27 -3.69 -4.21 -18.06
N PHE A 28 -4.15 -3.11 -17.45
CA PHE A 28 -3.98 -1.76 -17.99
C PHE A 28 -2.58 -1.18 -17.77
N ALA A 29 -1.85 -1.61 -16.74
CA ALA A 29 -0.51 -1.10 -16.41
C ALA A 29 0.45 -1.27 -17.59
N THR A 30 0.40 -2.42 -18.27
CA THR A 30 1.22 -2.70 -19.46
C THR A 30 0.88 -1.77 -20.63
N PHE A 31 -0.39 -1.42 -20.80
CA PHE A 31 -0.84 -0.51 -21.86
C PHE A 31 -0.42 0.94 -21.59
N VAL A 32 -0.54 1.39 -20.34
CA VAL A 32 -0.14 2.74 -19.92
C VAL A 32 1.38 2.92 -20.01
N ARG A 33 2.16 1.90 -19.61
CA ARG A 33 3.62 1.88 -19.76
C ARG A 33 4.06 2.14 -21.19
N ASN A 34 3.39 1.55 -22.18
CA ASN A 34 3.72 1.70 -23.59
C ASN A 34 3.34 3.06 -24.20
N ARG A 35 2.45 3.83 -23.56
CA ARG A 35 1.94 5.10 -24.11
C ARG A 35 2.47 6.35 -23.40
N LEU A 36 2.74 6.29 -22.10
CA LEU A 36 2.99 7.50 -21.31
C LEU A 36 4.43 7.68 -20.81
N HIS A 37 5.32 6.68 -20.92
CA HIS A 37 6.69 6.71 -20.36
C HIS A 37 6.78 7.14 -18.87
N LEU A 38 5.66 7.17 -18.14
CA LEU A 38 5.62 7.42 -16.70
C LEU A 38 5.92 6.14 -15.94
N SER A 39 6.45 6.30 -14.72
CA SER A 39 6.58 5.21 -13.76
C SER A 39 5.18 4.64 -13.46
N GLU A 40 5.00 3.32 -13.50
CA GLU A 40 3.73 2.61 -13.18
C GLU A 40 3.14 2.96 -11.77
N PRO A 41 3.93 3.15 -10.70
CA PRO A 41 3.41 3.38 -9.34
C PRO A 41 2.45 4.57 -9.14
N PRO A 42 2.70 5.79 -9.66
CA PRO A 42 1.78 6.93 -9.48
C PRO A 42 0.39 6.72 -10.08
N LEU A 43 0.26 5.93 -11.14
CA LEU A 43 -1.05 5.60 -11.72
C LEU A 43 -1.85 4.72 -10.76
N ALA A 44 -1.21 3.68 -10.19
CA ALA A 44 -1.81 2.83 -9.17
C ALA A 44 -2.31 3.64 -7.97
N LEU A 45 -1.46 4.58 -7.53
CA LEU A 45 -1.74 5.45 -6.39
C LEU A 45 -2.91 6.39 -6.69
N LEU A 46 -2.97 6.98 -7.89
CA LEU A 46 -4.10 7.83 -8.29
C LEU A 46 -5.43 7.07 -8.27
N VAL A 47 -5.45 5.86 -8.84
CA VAL A 47 -6.69 5.08 -8.84
C VAL A 47 -7.04 4.59 -7.43
N GLY A 48 -6.06 4.25 -6.60
CA GLY A 48 -6.27 3.97 -5.18
C GLY A 48 -6.84 5.15 -4.39
N ILE A 49 -6.40 6.38 -4.67
CA ILE A 49 -6.96 7.61 -4.08
C ILE A 49 -8.39 7.84 -4.55
N LEU A 50 -8.67 7.64 -5.84
CA LEU A 50 -10.02 7.77 -6.41
C LEU A 50 -10.99 6.74 -5.81
N LEU A 51 -10.55 5.50 -5.62
CA LEU A 51 -11.36 4.46 -4.96
C LEU A 51 -11.42 4.64 -3.44
N GLY A 52 -10.61 5.53 -2.89
CA GLY A 52 -10.51 5.79 -1.46
C GLY A 52 -11.76 6.41 -0.83
N PRO A 53 -11.78 6.49 0.51
CA PRO A 53 -12.95 6.86 1.29
C PRO A 53 -13.41 8.30 1.03
N ARG A 54 -12.48 9.17 0.60
CA ARG A 54 -12.76 10.59 0.31
C ARG A 54 -13.42 10.84 -1.04
N VAL A 55 -13.38 9.88 -1.97
CA VAL A 55 -13.86 10.09 -3.35
C VAL A 55 -14.98 9.11 -3.72
N LEU A 56 -14.81 7.80 -3.53
CA LEU A 56 -15.86 6.81 -3.78
C LEU A 56 -16.45 6.18 -2.52
N GLY A 57 -15.82 6.30 -1.36
CA GLY A 57 -16.35 5.75 -0.10
C GLY A 57 -16.34 4.21 -0.02
N TRP A 58 -15.87 3.52 -1.06
CA TRP A 58 -15.88 2.05 -1.15
C TRP A 58 -14.83 1.37 -0.26
N LEU A 59 -13.75 2.10 0.05
CA LEU A 59 -12.65 1.61 0.88
C LEU A 59 -12.60 2.42 2.19
N ASN A 60 -13.38 2.04 3.22
CA ASN A 60 -13.40 2.73 4.52
C ASN A 60 -12.60 1.94 5.58
N PRO A 61 -11.31 2.24 5.81
CA PRO A 61 -10.49 1.50 6.77
C PRO A 61 -10.82 1.78 8.24
N ASN A 62 -11.43 2.92 8.58
CA ASN A 62 -11.72 3.30 9.96
C ASN A 62 -12.87 4.32 10.06
N SER A 63 -14.08 3.85 10.30
CA SER A 63 -15.13 4.59 11.01
C SER A 63 -15.28 3.86 12.36
N CYS A 64 -14.92 4.37 13.53
CA CYS A 64 -14.99 5.72 14.07
C CYS A 64 -14.18 5.67 15.41
N PRO A 65 -13.04 6.37 15.60
CA PRO A 65 -12.34 6.40 16.91
C PRO A 65 -12.97 7.38 17.91
N GLN A 66 -13.97 8.17 17.50
CA GLN A 66 -14.63 9.14 18.38
C GLN A 66 -16.15 8.98 18.39
N GLN A 67 -16.67 9.01 19.62
CA GLN A 67 -18.07 9.04 20.02
C GLN A 67 -18.95 9.93 19.12
N GLY A 68 -19.65 9.37 18.13
CA GLY A 68 -20.63 10.17 17.37
C GLY A 68 -20.98 9.76 15.93
N CYS A 69 -20.86 8.49 15.55
CA CYS A 69 -21.34 8.04 14.24
C CYS A 69 -22.73 7.36 14.37
N THR A 70 -23.79 8.12 14.08
CA THR A 70 -25.14 7.59 13.79
C THR A 70 -25.20 7.16 12.32
N GLY A 71 -24.93 5.90 12.03
CA GLY A 71 -25.01 5.29 10.70
C GLY A 71 -24.95 3.76 10.81
N ASP A 72 -25.69 3.07 9.93
CA ASP A 72 -25.95 1.63 9.98
C ASP A 72 -24.68 0.76 10.10
N GLU A 73 -24.80 -0.35 10.83
CA GLU A 73 -23.76 -1.34 11.13
C GLU A 73 -23.16 -2.05 9.88
N SER A 74 -23.76 -1.82 8.71
CA SER A 74 -23.38 -2.38 7.41
C SER A 74 -22.20 -1.67 6.73
N ASP A 75 -21.77 -0.49 7.21
CA ASP A 75 -20.66 0.29 6.63
C ASP A 75 -19.27 -0.10 7.16
N ARG A 76 -19.17 -1.17 7.95
CA ARG A 76 -17.91 -1.64 8.53
C ARG A 76 -17.14 -2.49 7.52
N TRP A 77 -16.10 -1.92 6.95
CA TRP A 77 -15.11 -2.70 6.23
C TRP A 77 -14.34 -3.56 7.25
N GLY A 78 -14.53 -4.87 7.20
CA GLY A 78 -13.97 -5.83 8.17
C GLY A 78 -12.45 -6.03 8.12
N TRP A 79 -11.70 -5.03 7.65
CA TRP A 79 -10.25 -5.02 7.62
C TRP A 79 -9.75 -4.16 8.77
N GLY A 80 -9.31 -4.80 9.86
CA GLY A 80 -8.66 -4.10 10.96
C GLY A 80 -7.21 -3.74 10.62
N ASP A 81 -6.63 -2.89 11.46
CA ASP A 81 -5.23 -2.48 11.36
C ASP A 81 -4.27 -3.70 11.31
N THR A 82 -4.65 -4.81 11.96
CA THR A 82 -3.88 -6.07 11.96
C THR A 82 -3.73 -6.66 10.56
N GLN A 83 -4.83 -6.82 9.80
CA GLN A 83 -4.78 -7.44 8.47
C GLN A 83 -4.00 -6.58 7.48
N VAL A 84 -4.17 -5.26 7.57
CA VAL A 84 -3.43 -4.30 6.73
C VAL A 84 -1.93 -4.35 7.06
N GLN A 85 -1.57 -4.47 8.33
CA GLN A 85 -0.17 -4.58 8.76
C GLN A 85 0.48 -5.90 8.31
N GLU A 86 -0.23 -7.02 8.44
CA GLU A 86 0.25 -8.33 7.98
C GLU A 86 0.44 -8.34 6.46
N LEU A 87 -0.54 -7.84 5.70
CA LEU A 87 -0.46 -7.74 4.25
C LEU A 87 0.69 -6.81 3.81
N SER A 88 0.84 -5.66 4.46
CA SER A 88 1.94 -4.73 4.18
C SER A 88 3.31 -5.39 4.41
N ARG A 89 3.45 -6.20 5.46
CA ARG A 89 4.70 -6.94 5.72
C ARG A 89 5.03 -7.92 4.60
N VAL A 90 4.04 -8.64 4.08
CA VAL A 90 4.22 -9.56 2.95
C VAL A 90 4.64 -8.79 1.69
N ILE A 91 3.94 -7.70 1.36
CA ILE A 91 4.24 -6.87 0.17
C ILE A 91 5.65 -6.29 0.24
N LEU A 92 6.02 -5.69 1.38
CA LEU A 92 7.37 -5.14 1.59
C LEU A 92 8.43 -6.25 1.50
N GLY A 93 8.15 -7.43 2.03
CA GLY A 93 9.05 -8.59 1.92
C GLY A 93 9.32 -8.99 0.47
N VAL A 94 8.27 -9.09 -0.35
CA VAL A 94 8.41 -9.41 -1.78
C VAL A 94 9.16 -8.31 -2.53
N GLN A 95 8.86 -7.04 -2.28
CA GLN A 95 9.54 -5.91 -2.93
C GLN A 95 11.04 -5.88 -2.61
N VAL A 96 11.40 -6.02 -1.34
CA VAL A 96 12.81 -6.07 -0.92
C VAL A 96 13.51 -7.29 -1.50
N PHE A 97 12.83 -8.43 -1.57
CA PHE A 97 13.36 -9.64 -2.20
C PHE A 97 13.61 -9.43 -3.70
N THR A 98 12.66 -8.85 -4.44
CA THR A 98 12.80 -8.52 -5.86
C THR A 98 13.98 -7.59 -6.12
N VAL A 99 14.18 -6.56 -5.28
CA VAL A 99 15.35 -5.68 -5.38
C VAL A 99 16.64 -6.45 -5.08
N GLY A 100 16.63 -7.32 -4.08
CA GLY A 100 17.78 -8.16 -3.72
C GLY A 100 18.23 -9.10 -4.83
N VAL A 101 17.29 -9.79 -5.50
CA VAL A 101 17.60 -10.70 -6.62
C VAL A 101 17.98 -9.95 -7.90
N SER A 102 17.52 -8.70 -8.06
CA SER A 102 17.88 -7.86 -9.22
C SER A 102 19.31 -7.33 -9.14
N LEU A 103 19.99 -7.43 -8.00
CA LEU A 103 21.35 -6.93 -7.83
C LEU A 103 22.39 -7.89 -8.43
N PRO A 104 23.23 -7.44 -9.39
CA PRO A 104 24.26 -8.28 -10.00
C PRO A 104 25.33 -8.69 -8.96
N ARG A 105 25.67 -9.99 -8.95
CA ARG A 105 26.45 -10.65 -7.88
C ARG A 105 27.81 -10.04 -7.55
N TYR A 106 28.45 -9.35 -8.49
CA TYR A 106 29.78 -8.74 -8.30
C TYR A 106 29.74 -7.23 -8.01
N TYR A 107 28.57 -6.58 -8.10
CA TYR A 107 28.47 -5.13 -7.86
C TYR A 107 28.46 -4.80 -6.36
N ALA A 108 27.79 -5.64 -5.56
CA ALA A 108 27.73 -5.47 -4.11
C ALA A 108 29.12 -5.57 -3.45
N SER A 109 29.97 -6.50 -3.90
CA SER A 109 31.32 -6.68 -3.33
C SER A 109 32.29 -5.58 -3.75
N LYS A 110 32.18 -5.05 -4.97
CA LYS A 110 33.10 -4.02 -5.49
C LYS A 110 32.81 -2.61 -4.97
N HIS A 111 31.53 -2.28 -4.71
CA HIS A 111 31.11 -0.93 -4.29
C HIS A 111 30.43 -0.86 -2.92
N TRP A 112 30.66 -1.85 -2.03
CA TRP A 112 30.01 -1.90 -0.72
C TRP A 112 30.24 -0.65 0.15
N LYS A 113 31.42 -0.04 0.06
CA LYS A 113 31.73 1.23 0.76
C LYS A 113 30.89 2.40 0.26
N SER A 114 30.76 2.57 -1.06
CA SER A 114 29.96 3.66 -1.62
C SER A 114 28.47 3.48 -1.33
N VAL A 115 27.96 2.26 -1.45
CA VAL A 115 26.55 1.95 -1.15
C VAL A 115 26.26 2.15 0.34
N GLY A 116 27.15 1.69 1.23
CA GLY A 116 27.00 1.85 2.67
C GLY A 116 27.05 3.33 3.11
N ILE A 117 27.91 4.15 2.51
CA ILE A 117 27.97 5.59 2.80
C ILE A 117 26.70 6.29 2.31
N LEU A 118 26.19 5.93 1.13
CA LEU A 118 24.99 6.54 0.56
C LEU A 118 23.75 6.19 1.39
N LEU A 119 23.54 4.91 1.72
CA LEU A 119 22.46 4.45 2.61
C LEU A 119 22.54 5.08 4.00
N SER A 120 23.72 5.05 4.62
CA SER A 120 23.92 5.64 5.95
C SER A 120 23.63 7.14 5.95
N LYS A 121 24.11 7.87 4.94
CA LYS A 121 23.88 9.32 4.83
C LYS A 121 22.42 9.66 4.57
N SER A 122 21.72 8.88 3.74
CA SER A 122 20.29 9.06 3.50
C SER A 122 19.46 8.80 4.76
N PHE A 123 19.77 7.74 5.51
CA PHE A 123 19.09 7.42 6.77
C PHE A 123 19.36 8.49 7.84
N LEU A 124 20.62 8.92 7.97
CA LEU A 124 21.00 9.96 8.92
C LEU A 124 20.34 11.30 8.60
N PHE A 125 20.25 11.67 7.32
CA PHE A 125 19.56 12.89 6.88
C PHE A 125 18.07 12.85 7.24
N ASN A 126 17.39 11.72 7.00
CA ASN A 126 15.99 11.56 7.36
C ASN A 126 15.79 11.66 8.89
N LEU A 127 16.62 10.98 9.67
CA LEU A 127 16.59 11.04 11.14
C LEU A 127 16.82 12.46 11.68
N ILE A 128 17.74 13.22 11.09
CA ILE A 128 18.01 14.62 11.46
C ILE A 128 16.84 15.53 11.05
N SER A 129 16.31 15.35 9.84
CA SER A 129 15.15 16.10 9.32
C SER A 129 13.92 15.95 10.20
N GLU A 130 13.68 14.76 10.75
CA GLU A 130 12.55 14.49 11.65
C GLU A 130 12.80 15.03 13.06
N ARG A 131 14.07 15.14 13.49
CA ARG A 131 14.46 15.71 14.79
C ARG A 131 14.48 17.25 14.82
N LEU A 132 14.65 17.91 13.67
CA LEU A 132 14.69 19.37 13.53
C LEU A 132 13.38 20.09 13.91
N PRO A 133 12.16 19.64 13.51
CA PRO A 133 10.92 20.30 13.93
C PRO A 133 10.63 20.16 15.43
N ALA A 134 11.22 19.18 16.13
CA ALA A 134 11.08 19.02 17.57
C ALA A 134 11.97 19.98 18.40
N PHE A 135 12.84 20.75 17.75
CA PHE A 135 13.75 21.72 18.40
C PHE A 135 13.31 23.18 18.17
N TYR A 136 12.29 23.42 17.33
CA TYR A 136 11.78 24.76 16.98
C TYR A 136 10.39 25.06 17.58
N THR A 137 9.92 24.25 18.52
CA THR A 137 8.77 24.49 19.42
C THR A 137 9.23 24.32 20.86
#